data_AF-A0A5J4RCP6-F1
#
_entry.id   AF-A0A5J4RCP6-F1
#
_cell.length_a   1.000
_cell.length_b   1.000
_cell.length_c   1.000
_cell.angle_alpha   90.00
_cell.angle_beta   90.00
_cell.angle_gamma   90.00
#
_symmetry.space_group_name_H-M   'P 1'
#
loop_
_entity.id
_entity.type
_entity.pdbx_description
1 polymer ?
#
loop_
_entity_poly.entity_id
_entity_poly.type
_entity_poly.pdbx_seq_one_letter_code
_entity_poly.pdbx_strand_id
1 'polypeptide(L)'
;MRLDIDTWEEILLTITRNKTRSLLTAFGVFWGIFMLVALIGGGQGLQDMMKSNFEGFATNSCFIWPQQTGEAYKGFQKGRWWSLEHNDVERLRQGVPEIDVLSPT
;
A
#
# COMPACT_ATOMS: atom_id res chain seq x y z
N MET A 1 -50.69 7.50 -19.51
CA MET A 1 -49.21 7.40 -19.55
C MET A 1 -48.90 6.16 -20.39
N ARG A 2 -48.97 6.28 -21.73
CA ARG A 2 -48.61 5.16 -22.61
C ARG A 2 -47.10 5.12 -22.58
N LEU A 3 -46.54 4.05 -22.02
CA LEU A 3 -45.11 3.86 -22.00
C LEU A 3 -44.62 3.79 -23.44
N ASP A 4 -43.64 4.63 -23.79
CA ASP A 4 -43.01 4.78 -25.10
C ASP A 4 -42.16 3.55 -25.50
N ILE A 5 -42.68 2.34 -25.25
CA ILE A 5 -42.03 1.07 -25.58
C ILE A 5 -41.71 1.01 -27.08
N ASP A 6 -42.59 1.57 -27.92
CA ASP A 6 -42.36 1.71 -29.36
C ASP A 6 -41.08 2.52 -29.66
N THR A 7 -40.81 3.59 -28.91
CA THR A 7 -39.61 4.43 -29.09
C THR A 7 -38.34 3.69 -28.66
N TRP A 8 -38.39 2.94 -27.55
CA TRP A 8 -37.27 2.10 -27.12
C TRP A 8 -36.97 0.98 -28.11
N GLU A 9 -38.01 0.36 -28.68
CA GLU A 9 -37.90 -0.69 -29.69
C GLU A 9 -37.30 -0.14 -30.99
N GLU A 10 -37.70 1.06 -31.42
CA GLU A 10 -37.15 1.76 -32.59
C GLU A 10 -35.66 2.13 -32.40
N ILE A 11 -35.27 2.60 -31.21
CA ILE A 11 -33.87 2.91 -30.87
C ILE A 11 -33.02 1.64 -30.91
N LEU A 12 -33.50 0.53 -30.31
CA LEU A 12 -32.81 -0.76 -30.33
C LEU A 12 -32.69 -1.32 -31.74
N LEU A 13 -33.74 -1.24 -32.55
CA LEU A 13 -33.72 -1.62 -33.97
C LEU A 13 -32.68 -0.80 -34.75
N THR A 14 -32.62 0.51 -34.52
CA THR A 14 -31.68 1.40 -35.19
C THR A 14 -30.22 1.12 -34.80
N ILE A 15 -29.96 0.90 -33.50
CA ILE A 15 -28.63 0.51 -32.98
C ILE A 15 -28.20 -0.85 -33.55
N THR A 16 -29.13 -1.81 -33.62
CA THR A 16 -28.88 -3.17 -34.11
C THR A 16 -28.77 -3.24 -35.64
N ARG A 17 -29.26 -2.22 -36.36
CA ARG A 17 -29.09 -2.12 -37.82
C ARG A 17 -27.64 -1.83 -38.23
N ASN A 18 -26.88 -1.14 -37.38
CA ASN A 18 -25.45 -0.88 -37.58
C ASN A 18 -24.61 -1.49 -36.43
N LYS A 19 -24.65 -2.83 -36.33
CA LYS A 19 -24.09 -3.62 -35.23
C LYS A 19 -22.64 -3.27 -34.89
N THR A 20 -21.76 -3.13 -35.88
CA THR A 20 -20.32 -2.90 -35.64
C THR A 20 -20.05 -1.50 -35.10
N ARG A 21 -20.65 -0.46 -35.70
CA ARG A 21 -20.41 0.92 -35.29
C ARG A 21 -20.90 1.19 -33.87
N SER A 22 -22.14 0.78 -33.57
CA SER A 22 -22.73 1.00 -32.25
C SER A 22 -22.06 0.17 -31.16
N LEU A 23 -21.60 -1.04 -31.48
CA LEU A 23 -20.89 -1.89 -30.52
C LEU A 23 -19.50 -1.31 -30.21
N LEU A 24 -18.75 -0.83 -31.21
CA LEU A 24 -17.44 -0.21 -30.97
C LEU A 24 -17.53 1.06 -30.11
N THR A 25 -18.53 1.92 -30.33
CA THR A 25 -18.71 3.13 -29.51
C THR A 25 -19.14 2.80 -28.08
N ALA A 26 -20.10 1.90 -27.90
CA ALA A 26 -20.53 1.45 -26.57
C ALA A 26 -19.39 0.74 -25.82
N PHE A 27 -18.62 -0.11 -26.52
CA PHE A 27 -17.47 -0.80 -25.98
C PHE A 27 -16.35 0.18 -25.59
N GLY A 28 -16.11 1.24 -26.37
CA GLY A 28 -15.13 2.26 -26.03
C GLY A 28 -15.44 3.00 -24.73
N VAL A 29 -16.71 3.40 -24.53
CA VAL A 29 -17.16 4.05 -23.29
C VAL A 29 -17.08 3.08 -22.11
N PHE A 30 -17.57 1.85 -22.30
CA PHE A 30 -17.48 0.79 -21.28
C PHE A 30 -16.03 0.53 -20.87
N TRP A 31 -15.14 0.38 -21.85
CA TRP A 31 -13.72 0.09 -21.61
C TRP A 31 -13.02 1.25 -20.89
N GLY A 32 -13.34 2.50 -21.24
CA GLY A 32 -12.78 3.68 -20.56
C GLY A 32 -13.14 3.71 -19.06
N ILE A 33 -14.41 3.47 -18.73
CA ILE A 33 -14.87 3.41 -17.34
C ILE A 33 -14.27 2.19 -16.63
N PHE A 34 -14.21 1.04 -17.30
CA PHE A 34 -13.61 -0.17 -16.76
C PHE A 34 -12.15 0.05 -16.35
N MET A 35 -11.33 0.65 -17.21
CA MET A 35 -9.92 0.91 -16.92
C MET A 35 -9.75 1.86 -15.73
N LEU A 36 -10.60 2.89 -15.63
CA LEU A 36 -10.60 3.81 -14.49
C LEU A 36 -10.88 3.07 -13.17
N VAL A 37 -11.97 2.29 -13.13
CA VAL A 37 -12.40 1.56 -11.92
C VAL A 37 -11.38 0.49 -11.54
N ALA A 38 -10.85 -0.25 -12.52
CA ALA A 38 -9.84 -1.28 -12.28
C ALA A 38 -8.56 -0.69 -11.70
N LEU A 39 -8.11 0.47 -12.20
CA LEU A 39 -6.90 1.13 -11.68
C LEU A 39 -7.12 1.63 -10.24
N ILE A 40 -8.25 2.27 -9.96
CA ILE A 40 -8.56 2.78 -8.62
C ILE A 40 -8.67 1.62 -7.63
N GLY A 41 -9.42 0.57 -7.98
CA GLY A 41 -9.58 -0.61 -7.13
C GLY A 41 -8.27 -1.35 -6.91
N GLY A 42 -7.46 -1.55 -7.97
CA GLY A 42 -6.16 -2.19 -7.85
C GLY A 42 -5.16 -1.36 -7.03
N GLY A 43 -5.15 -0.04 -7.20
CA GLY A 43 -4.27 0.87 -6.45
C GLY A 43 -4.59 0.90 -4.95
N GLN A 44 -5.87 1.01 -4.60
CA GLN A 44 -6.31 0.97 -3.20
C GLN A 44 -6.06 -0.41 -2.57
N GLY A 45 -6.39 -1.49 -3.29
CA GLY A 45 -6.14 -2.84 -2.80
C GLY A 45 -4.65 -3.14 -2.57
N LEU A 46 -3.77 -2.65 -3.45
CA LEU A 46 -2.32 -2.75 -3.24
C LEU A 46 -1.87 -1.94 -2.02
N GLN A 47 -2.37 -0.71 -1.86
CA GLN A 47 -2.04 0.12 -0.71
C GLN A 47 -2.46 -0.54 0.61
N ASP A 48 -3.66 -1.10 0.68
CA ASP A 48 -4.18 -1.74 1.89
C ASP A 48 -3.44 -3.05 2.19
N MET A 49 -3.11 -3.83 1.16
CA MET A 49 -2.25 -5.01 1.30
C MET A 49 -0.86 -4.63 1.83
N MET A 50 -0.22 -3.59 1.27
CA MET A 50 1.06 -3.12 1.78
C MET A 50 0.95 -2.68 3.23
N LYS A 51 -0.05 -1.85 3.57
CA LYS A 51 -0.31 -1.43 4.95
C LYS A 51 -0.48 -2.62 5.89
N SER A 52 -1.29 -3.62 5.54
CA SER A 52 -1.49 -4.82 6.37
C SER A 52 -0.20 -5.63 6.56
N ASN A 53 0.65 -5.74 5.53
CA ASN A 53 1.97 -6.35 5.69
C ASN A 53 2.89 -5.52 6.60
N PHE A 54 2.75 -4.20 6.59
CA PHE A 54 3.49 -3.29 7.45
C PHE A 54 2.83 -3.05 8.82
N GLU A 55 1.59 -3.46 9.09
CA GLU A 55 0.93 -3.27 10.39
C GLU A 55 1.63 -4.05 11.51
N GLY A 56 2.33 -5.15 11.17
CA GLY A 56 3.24 -5.83 12.11
C GLY A 56 4.48 -5.00 12.49
N PHE A 57 4.82 -3.99 11.67
CA PHE A 57 5.77 -2.94 11.98
C PHE A 57 4.98 -1.72 12.46
N ALA A 58 4.66 -1.66 13.75
CA ALA A 58 4.05 -0.46 14.32
C ALA A 58 4.80 0.77 13.82
N THR A 59 4.09 1.73 13.24
CA THR A 59 4.67 2.81 12.42
C THR A 59 5.67 3.68 13.20
N ASN A 60 5.63 3.60 14.53
CA ASN A 60 6.51 4.26 15.49
C ASN A 60 7.40 3.27 16.28
N SER A 61 7.57 2.04 15.81
CA SER A 61 8.43 1.03 16.43
C SER A 61 9.75 0.91 15.69
N CYS A 62 10.83 0.80 16.46
CA CYS A 62 12.17 0.57 15.95
C CYS A 62 12.74 -0.68 16.63
N PHE A 63 13.32 -1.55 15.82
CA PHE A 63 14.03 -2.74 16.30
C PHE A 63 15.52 -2.52 16.13
N ILE A 64 16.27 -2.75 17.21
CA ILE A 64 17.72 -2.57 17.25
C ILE A 64 18.34 -3.93 17.53
N TRP A 65 19.31 -4.33 16.72
CA TRP A 65 20.13 -5.52 16.94
C TRP A 65 21.60 -5.16 16.72
N PRO A 66 22.53 -5.81 17.44
CA PRO A 66 23.94 -5.54 17.26
C PRO A 66 24.43 -6.07 15.91
N GLN A 67 25.23 -5.25 15.24
CA GLN A 67 25.89 -5.60 13.98
C GLN A 67 27.39 -5.27 14.08
N GLN A 68 28.22 -5.82 13.19
CA GLN A 68 29.67 -5.59 13.25
C GLN A 68 30.02 -4.11 13.26
N THR A 69 30.99 -3.73 14.09
CA THR A 69 31.40 -2.33 14.24
C THR A 69 31.99 -1.77 12.93
N GLY A 70 31.46 -0.65 12.44
CA GLY A 70 31.96 0.00 11.21
C GLY A 70 33.25 0.79 11.42
N GLU A 71 33.46 1.30 12.64
CA GLU A 71 34.55 2.20 12.98
C GLU A 71 35.35 1.70 14.19
N ALA A 72 36.63 2.09 14.23
CA ALA A 72 37.49 1.83 15.39
C ALA A 72 37.20 2.87 16.47
N TYR A 73 37.05 2.42 17.73
CA TYR A 73 36.69 3.30 18.84
C TYR A 73 37.42 2.87 20.12
N LYS A 74 37.96 3.84 20.88
CA LYS A 74 38.64 3.61 22.18
C LYS A 74 39.65 2.43 22.17
N GLY A 75 40.45 2.31 21.12
CA GLY A 75 41.47 1.23 20.99
C GLY A 75 40.93 -0.10 20.45
N PHE A 76 39.63 -0.22 20.22
CA PHE A 76 39.02 -1.37 19.55
C PHE A 76 39.08 -1.22 18.03
N GLN A 77 39.40 -2.31 17.34
CA GLN A 77 39.36 -2.40 15.88
C GLN A 77 37.92 -2.48 15.35
N LYS A 78 37.75 -2.09 14.08
CA LYS A 78 36.50 -2.29 13.33
C LYS A 78 36.27 -3.77 13.02
N GLY A 79 35.04 -4.14 12.68
CA GLY A 79 34.65 -5.51 12.29
C GLY A 79 34.38 -6.45 13.47
N ARG A 80 34.22 -5.91 14.69
CA ARG A 80 34.00 -6.70 15.91
C ARG A 80 32.51 -6.90 16.14
N TRP A 81 32.15 -8.09 16.61
CA TRP A 81 30.82 -8.37 17.16
C TRP A 81 30.69 -7.84 18.59
N TRP A 82 29.55 -7.27 18.90
CA TRP A 82 29.19 -6.80 20.24
C TRP A 82 27.76 -7.24 20.53
N SER A 83 27.35 -7.10 21.79
CA SER A 83 26.02 -7.49 22.25
C SER A 83 25.36 -6.29 22.92
N LEU A 84 24.04 -6.19 22.79
CA LEU A 84 23.25 -5.25 23.57
C LEU A 84 23.19 -5.73 25.01
N GLU A 85 23.39 -4.82 25.96
CA GLU A 85 23.29 -5.10 27.39
C GLU A 85 22.01 -4.50 27.96
N HIS A 86 21.52 -5.03 29.08
CA HIS A 86 20.34 -4.47 29.75
C HIS A 86 20.55 -3.00 30.18
N ASN A 87 21.79 -2.61 30.47
CA ASN A 87 22.15 -1.22 30.78
C ASN A 87 21.89 -0.27 29.60
N ASP A 88 21.97 -0.76 28.35
CA ASP A 88 21.69 0.06 27.18
C ASP A 88 20.21 0.47 27.09
N VAL A 89 19.30 -0.34 27.66
CA VAL A 89 17.87 0.02 27.78
C VAL A 89 17.69 1.24 28.67
N GLU A 90 18.38 1.27 29.81
CA GLU A 90 18.31 2.40 30.75
C GLU A 90 18.95 3.67 30.17
N ARG A 91 20.06 3.51 29.44
CA ARG A 91 20.69 4.63 28.71
C ARG A 91 19.77 5.22 27.66
N LEU A 92 19.02 4.39 26.93
CA LEU A 92 18.04 4.86 25.94
C LEU A 92 16.85 5.56 26.61
N ARG A 93 16.33 5.00 27.71
CA ARG A 93 15.25 5.62 28.49
C ARG A 93 15.62 7.00 29.04
N GLN A 94 16.87 7.20 29.44
CA GLN A 94 17.36 8.48 29.96
C GLN A 94 17.78 9.47 28.86
N GLY A 95 18.34 8.96 27.76
CA GLY A 95 18.90 9.77 26.68
C GLY A 95 17.89 10.22 25.62
N VAL A 96 16.77 9.53 25.49
CA VAL A 96 15.75 9.81 24.47
C VAL A 96 14.36 9.86 25.12
N PRO A 97 13.90 11.05 25.54
CA PRO A 97 12.64 11.20 26.26
C PRO A 97 11.40 10.97 25.39
N GLU A 98 11.53 10.92 24.05
CA GLU A 98 10.42 10.64 23.15
C GLU A 98 10.03 9.15 23.08
N ILE A 99 10.78 8.25 23.73
CA ILE A 99 10.50 6.81 23.70
C ILE A 99 9.47 6.45 24.79
N ASP A 100 8.24 6.15 24.39
CA ASP A 100 7.17 5.73 25.31
C ASP A 100 7.35 4.30 25.84
N VAL A 101 7.73 3.35 24.97
CA VAL A 101 7.81 1.92 25.31
C VAL A 101 9.15 1.35 24.85
N LEU A 102 9.83 0.68 25.77
CA LEU A 102 11.05 -0.08 25.52
C LEU A 102 10.83 -1.51 26.01
N SER A 103 11.10 -2.49 25.14
CA SER A 103 11.07 -3.91 25.49
C SER A 103 12.39 -4.56 25.10
N PRO A 104 13.22 -5.02 26.06
CA PRO A 104 14.27 -5.96 25.74
C PRO A 104 13.63 -7.30 25.36
N THR A 105 14.00 -7.85 24.20
CA THR A 105 13.73 -9.25 23.82
C THR A 105 14.65 -10.22 24.52
#